data_AF-A0A8K1CK70-F1
#
_entry.id   AF-A0A8K1CK70-F1
#
_cell.length_a   1.000
_cell.length_b   1.000
_cell.length_c   1.000
_cell.angle_alpha   90.00
_cell.angle_beta   90.00
_cell.angle_gamma   90.00
#
_symmetry.space_group_name_H-M   'P 1'
#
loop_
_entity.id
_entity.type
_entity.pdbx_description
1 polymer ?
#
loop_
_entity_poly.entity_id
_entity_poly.type
_entity_poly.pdbx_seq_one_letter_code
_entity_poly.pdbx_strand_id
1 'polypeptide(L)'
;MSRKIKWKNAKMRRIVTKTTALAVLLAASTTIHLPSVYADDAPDQGLSNEPLTGDMFAIKPELWTSDARKSFHQWIRDTVPDTVPKDVQCKKVEKCDKHRVCVITCEPGSVVVDPWLQQALKFERKLAYRRNFCHAHLPGTHNSAITIADGYGVEDHVFEGYLKYLSWFKKGMEVHTNDQLFSLTDQLNMGVRFIELDVHWFNNDLHIAHCGGFHSALLDSLISAFNKIANWLGTDIQWDSQTIGCKPSLSSIPASEQRRLDDALKEISTWLHKPENKDEFLMIFFDDENNLFRWKKVTTMIKYLKSHFGPEEILLPADLVHTYGWPSFETLLASGKRVIFMSGSNYSPRGDDVLFVKDEICNWTEPQLPFEPYPSCNFPMEHMTPLDHRHWIFRPETSEIVYGFLNADGHLGDNTYILNETSIPPMVECGVNIPSPDNITPKRVESTIWTLTRPDVLEPGKCVALIRSKLTWVSLDCEHPGIVAGCVQHGHHTRWALGPQPVKEKDAAASCSSMSKFWVYDAPGNGLENKFLHALLMQAPTSVQGVWLDAAALASEAFDNRVANMSPLSRVEQISDELALNKAD
;
A
#
# COMPACT_ATOMS: atom_id res chain seq x y z
N MET A 1 35.75 -27.55 25.09
CA MET A 1 36.05 -27.47 23.64
C MET A 1 34.79 -26.97 22.95
N SER A 2 34.52 -25.67 22.85
CA SER A 2 35.17 -24.62 22.03
C SER A 2 35.07 -24.87 20.51
N ARG A 3 34.25 -24.00 19.88
CA ARG A 3 34.21 -23.48 18.49
C ARG A 3 32.88 -23.76 17.79
N LYS A 4 32.21 -22.80 17.14
CA LYS A 4 32.30 -21.33 17.05
C LYS A 4 30.99 -20.92 16.36
N ILE A 5 30.13 -20.16 17.05
CA ILE A 5 29.05 -19.37 16.43
C ILE A 5 29.62 -17.96 16.25
N LYS A 6 29.70 -17.50 15.00
CA LYS A 6 29.95 -16.10 14.65
C LYS A 6 29.11 -15.83 13.42
N TRP A 7 28.16 -14.90 13.53
CA TRP A 7 27.83 -13.81 12.60
C TRP A 7 26.56 -13.13 13.16
N LYS A 8 26.77 -12.21 14.10
CA LYS A 8 25.86 -11.13 14.48
C LYS A 8 26.71 -9.85 14.52
N ASN A 9 26.07 -8.73 14.16
CA ASN A 9 26.52 -7.33 14.25
C ASN A 9 27.09 -6.71 12.97
N ALA A 10 26.21 -6.06 12.21
CA ALA A 10 26.54 -4.86 11.45
C ALA A 10 25.33 -3.91 11.43
N LYS A 11 24.93 -3.39 12.59
CA LYS A 11 24.07 -2.19 12.69
C LYS A 11 24.42 -1.45 13.98
N MET A 12 25.50 -0.66 13.93
CA MET A 12 25.81 0.38 14.92
C MET A 12 27.07 1.13 14.47
N ARG A 13 26.88 2.32 13.90
CA ARG A 13 27.73 3.53 14.05
C ARG A 13 27.34 4.56 12.99
N ARG A 14 26.49 5.51 13.38
CA ARG A 14 26.80 6.95 13.35
C ARG A 14 25.84 7.65 14.32
N ILE A 15 26.45 8.42 15.22
CA ILE A 15 25.86 9.10 16.38
C ILE A 15 25.71 10.57 16.00
N VAL A 16 24.51 11.09 16.27
CA VAL A 16 24.16 12.45 16.71
C VAL A 16 24.48 13.61 15.76
N THR A 17 23.43 14.19 15.19
CA THR A 17 22.91 15.50 15.57
C THR A 17 21.67 15.81 14.73
N LYS A 18 20.55 16.16 15.37
CA LYS A 18 19.67 17.27 14.95
C LYS A 18 18.51 17.42 15.95
N THR A 19 18.72 18.36 16.85
CA THR A 19 17.72 19.00 17.69
C THR A 19 16.93 19.96 16.81
N THR A 20 15.76 19.57 16.30
CA THR A 20 14.90 20.55 15.58
C THR A 20 13.40 20.36 15.72
N ALA A 21 12.91 19.25 16.29
CA ALA A 21 11.48 19.02 16.40
C ALA A 21 10.90 19.24 17.83
N LEU A 22 11.74 19.61 18.81
CA LEU A 22 11.28 19.97 20.17
C LEU A 22 10.69 21.39 20.26
N ALA A 23 10.85 22.22 19.22
CA ALA A 23 10.38 23.61 19.20
C ALA A 23 8.87 23.77 18.96
N VAL A 24 8.18 22.74 18.48
CA VAL A 24 6.73 22.78 18.20
C VAL A 24 5.90 22.58 19.48
N LEU A 25 6.49 22.09 20.58
CA LEU A 25 5.76 21.72 21.81
C LEU A 25 6.12 22.55 23.07
N LEU A 26 7.10 23.46 23.01
CA LEU A 26 7.53 24.24 24.18
C LEU A 26 7.63 25.74 23.89
N ALA A 27 6.48 26.41 23.89
CA ALA A 27 6.43 27.85 24.12
C ALA A 27 6.59 28.14 25.62
N ALA A 28 7.83 28.22 26.12
CA ALA A 28 8.18 29.00 27.31
C ALA A 28 9.71 29.16 27.46
N SER A 29 10.17 30.40 27.23
CA SER A 29 11.42 31.06 27.69
C SER A 29 12.62 30.20 28.12
N THR A 30 13.76 30.33 27.43
CA THR A 30 14.92 31.14 27.87
C THR A 30 16.12 30.94 26.94
N THR A 31 16.82 32.03 26.68
CA THR A 31 18.01 32.18 25.84
C THR A 31 19.20 31.43 26.42
N ILE A 32 19.86 30.56 25.64
CA ILE A 32 21.21 30.05 25.95
C ILE A 32 22.05 30.07 24.67
N HIS A 33 23.10 30.89 24.67
CA HIS A 33 24.20 30.86 23.70
C HIS A 33 25.22 29.78 24.08
N LEU A 34 25.87 29.15 23.07
CA LEU A 34 27.31 28.76 23.01
C LEU A 34 27.62 27.96 21.70
N PRO A 35 28.89 27.74 21.29
CA PRO A 35 29.40 28.16 19.98
C PRO A 35 29.76 27.04 18.99
N SER A 36 30.06 27.47 17.76
CA SER A 36 30.40 26.71 16.55
C SER A 36 31.69 25.87 16.64
N VAL A 37 31.66 24.67 16.04
CA VAL A 37 32.84 23.98 15.50
C VAL A 37 32.48 23.27 14.19
N TYR A 38 33.37 23.45 13.20
CA TYR A 38 33.42 23.01 11.80
C TYR A 38 33.09 21.55 11.45
N ALA A 39 32.57 21.32 10.24
CA ALA A 39 33.07 20.31 9.29
C ALA A 39 32.56 20.57 7.84
N ASP A 40 33.48 20.44 6.88
CA ASP A 40 33.39 20.73 5.45
C ASP A 40 32.76 19.62 4.56
N ASP A 41 32.37 20.07 3.36
CA ASP A 41 32.33 19.43 2.02
C ASP A 41 31.29 18.35 1.64
N ALA A 42 30.20 18.82 0.99
CA ALA A 42 29.47 18.17 -0.10
C ALA A 42 28.84 19.24 -1.04
N PRO A 43 28.66 18.97 -2.34
CA PRO A 43 28.59 19.99 -3.38
C PRO A 43 27.28 20.78 -3.41
N ASP A 44 27.46 22.05 -3.72
CA ASP A 44 26.53 23.17 -3.73
C ASP A 44 25.38 23.00 -4.74
N GLN A 45 24.17 22.77 -4.23
CA GLN A 45 22.93 23.18 -4.88
C GLN A 45 22.17 24.14 -3.95
N GLY A 46 22.64 25.39 -3.87
CA GLY A 46 21.78 26.56 -4.00
C GLY A 46 20.58 26.72 -3.05
N LEU A 47 20.59 26.13 -1.86
CA LEU A 47 19.79 26.56 -0.71
C LEU A 47 20.70 26.57 0.51
N SER A 48 21.08 27.77 0.93
CA SER A 48 21.98 28.03 2.04
C SER A 48 21.55 27.27 3.30
N ASN A 49 22.48 26.50 3.87
CA ASN A 49 22.45 26.02 5.26
C ASN A 49 22.55 27.21 6.23
N GLU A 50 21.58 28.11 6.24
CA GLU A 50 21.47 29.08 7.32
C GLU A 50 20.99 28.35 8.59
N PRO A 51 21.63 28.60 9.76
CA PRO A 51 21.08 28.14 11.02
C PRO A 51 19.69 28.75 11.18
N LEU A 52 18.73 27.96 11.67
CA LEU A 52 17.41 28.45 12.06
C LEU A 52 17.58 29.59 13.08
N THR A 53 17.54 30.82 12.59
CA THR A 53 17.70 32.02 13.42
C THR A 53 16.37 32.35 14.11
N GLY A 54 16.42 33.14 15.19
CA GLY A 54 15.24 33.51 15.98
C GLY A 54 14.12 34.21 15.21
N ASP A 55 14.36 34.65 13.97
CA ASP A 55 13.37 35.26 13.08
C ASP A 55 12.35 34.26 12.51
N MET A 56 12.65 32.96 12.49
CA MET A 56 11.68 31.94 12.04
C MET A 56 10.53 31.73 13.04
N PHE A 57 10.50 32.40 14.18
CA PHE A 57 9.32 32.42 15.06
C PHE A 57 8.79 33.84 15.26
N ALA A 58 9.28 34.80 14.46
CA ALA A 58 8.76 36.15 14.49
C ALA A 58 7.32 36.16 14.01
N ILE A 59 6.44 36.58 14.90
CA ILE A 59 5.01 36.71 14.67
C ILE A 59 4.75 38.09 14.08
N LYS A 60 3.94 38.17 13.03
CA LYS A 60 3.47 39.42 12.41
C LYS A 60 2.57 40.21 13.38
N PRO A 61 3.08 41.25 14.09
CA PRO A 61 2.32 41.90 15.16
C PRO A 61 1.06 42.62 14.62
N GLU A 62 1.08 43.04 13.36
CA GLU A 62 -0.05 43.66 12.66
C GLU A 62 -1.26 42.73 12.50
N LEU A 63 -1.06 41.41 12.60
CA LEU A 63 -2.13 40.42 12.55
C LEU A 63 -2.73 40.12 13.93
N TRP A 64 -2.13 40.63 15.02
CA TRP A 64 -2.56 40.38 16.40
C TRP A 64 -3.59 41.40 16.90
N THR A 65 -4.68 41.57 16.17
CA THR A 65 -5.79 42.47 16.53
C THR A 65 -7.06 41.70 16.86
N SER A 66 -7.96 42.31 17.63
CA SER A 66 -9.29 41.75 17.93
C SER A 66 -10.08 41.46 16.64
N ASP A 67 -9.94 42.33 15.65
CA ASP A 67 -10.62 42.19 14.36
C ASP A 67 -10.00 41.08 13.52
N ALA A 68 -8.68 40.94 13.49
CA ALA A 68 -8.03 39.81 12.83
C ALA A 68 -8.42 38.48 13.45
N ARG A 69 -8.52 38.41 14.79
CA ARG A 69 -9.03 37.24 15.50
C ARG A 69 -10.48 36.91 15.12
N LYS A 70 -11.37 37.90 15.10
CA LYS A 70 -12.77 37.70 14.69
C LYS A 70 -12.88 37.23 13.24
N SER A 71 -12.14 37.86 12.33
CA SER A 71 -12.07 37.49 10.91
C SER A 71 -11.56 36.07 10.73
N PHE A 72 -10.54 35.66 11.49
CA PHE A 72 -10.03 34.29 11.45
C PHE A 72 -11.08 33.26 11.93
N HIS A 73 -11.73 33.51 13.07
CA HIS A 73 -12.80 32.63 13.54
C HIS A 73 -14.00 32.58 12.60
N GLN A 74 -14.32 33.70 11.94
CA GLN A 74 -15.36 33.74 10.93
C GLN A 74 -14.96 32.94 9.69
N TRP A 75 -13.71 33.10 9.23
CA TRP A 75 -13.15 32.35 8.12
C TRP A 75 -13.16 30.83 8.35
N ILE A 76 -12.75 30.34 9.53
CA ILE A 76 -12.85 28.90 9.87
C ILE A 76 -14.30 28.41 9.77
N ARG A 77 -15.26 29.18 10.27
CA ARG A 77 -16.68 28.79 10.23
C ARG A 77 -17.26 28.79 8.82
N ASP A 78 -16.81 29.72 7.98
CA ASP A 78 -17.37 29.92 6.64
C ASP A 78 -16.66 29.08 5.58
N THR A 79 -15.50 28.49 5.90
CA THR A 79 -14.69 27.71 4.97
C THR A 79 -14.89 26.22 5.21
N VAL A 80 -15.45 25.53 4.21
CA VAL A 80 -15.52 24.07 4.17
C VAL A 80 -14.77 23.65 2.90
N PRO A 81 -13.45 23.37 2.99
CA PRO A 81 -12.65 23.01 1.83
C PRO A 81 -13.16 21.75 1.14
N ASP A 82 -13.15 21.73 -0.19
CA ASP A 82 -13.41 20.53 -0.99
C ASP A 82 -12.12 19.77 -1.22
N THR A 83 -11.93 18.67 -0.49
CA THR A 83 -10.70 17.87 -0.52
C THR A 83 -10.76 16.76 -1.58
N VAL A 84 -11.90 16.61 -2.28
CA VAL A 84 -12.06 15.62 -3.34
C VAL A 84 -11.29 16.08 -4.59
N PRO A 85 -10.35 15.28 -5.13
CA PRO A 85 -9.64 15.61 -6.36
C PRO A 85 -10.59 15.92 -7.52
N LYS A 86 -10.20 16.87 -8.39
CA LYS A 86 -11.07 17.39 -9.46
C LYS A 86 -11.51 16.32 -10.47
N ASP A 87 -10.70 15.29 -10.66
CA ASP A 87 -10.93 14.17 -11.57
C ASP A 87 -11.64 12.98 -10.91
N VAL A 88 -11.99 13.09 -9.62
CA VAL A 88 -12.71 12.05 -8.89
C VAL A 88 -14.20 12.38 -8.80
N GLN A 89 -15.01 11.39 -9.18
CA GLN A 89 -16.46 11.44 -9.00
C GLN A 89 -16.85 10.58 -7.81
N CYS A 90 -17.63 11.15 -6.89
CA CYS A 90 -18.17 10.45 -5.73
C CYS A 90 -19.38 11.20 -5.19
N LYS A 91 -20.09 10.59 -4.23
CA LYS A 91 -21.10 11.32 -3.47
C LYS A 91 -20.40 12.14 -2.39
N LYS A 92 -20.33 13.44 -2.61
CA LYS A 92 -19.69 14.38 -1.68
C LYS A 92 -20.53 14.54 -0.39
N VAL A 93 -19.86 14.52 0.76
CA VAL A 93 -20.45 14.71 2.08
C VAL A 93 -19.58 15.63 2.93
N GLU A 94 -20.22 16.35 3.84
CA GLU A 94 -19.52 17.16 4.84
C GLU A 94 -19.08 16.26 6.00
N LYS A 95 -17.78 16.28 6.30
CA LYS A 95 -17.15 15.58 7.43
C LYS A 95 -16.62 16.62 8.40
N CYS A 96 -17.10 16.59 9.64
CA CYS A 96 -16.68 17.50 10.68
C CYS A 96 -16.05 16.76 11.86
N ASP A 97 -15.15 17.45 12.54
CA ASP A 97 -14.60 17.03 13.83
C ASP A 97 -15.45 17.52 15.01
N LYS A 98 -15.07 17.20 16.25
CA LYS A 98 -15.78 17.67 17.46
C LYS A 98 -15.73 19.19 17.66
N HIS A 99 -14.77 19.89 17.06
CA HIS A 99 -14.68 21.34 17.10
C HIS A 99 -15.59 22.01 16.05
N ARG A 100 -16.30 21.21 15.24
CA ARG A 100 -17.16 21.64 14.13
C ARG A 100 -16.36 22.32 13.01
N VAL A 101 -15.10 21.95 12.87
CA VAL A 101 -14.31 22.22 11.67
C VAL A 101 -14.67 21.14 10.64
N CYS A 102 -14.94 21.54 9.40
CA CYS A 102 -15.51 20.64 8.40
C CYS A 102 -14.75 20.72 7.08
N VAL A 103 -14.78 19.60 6.34
CA VAL A 103 -14.31 19.48 4.96
C VAL A 103 -15.36 18.73 4.12
N ILE A 104 -15.34 18.90 2.81
CA ILE A 104 -16.09 18.06 1.88
C ILE A 104 -15.20 16.91 1.42
N THR A 105 -15.63 15.69 1.68
CA THR A 105 -14.98 14.43 1.29
C THR A 105 -15.97 13.52 0.55
N CYS A 106 -15.54 12.33 0.13
CA CYS A 106 -16.42 11.32 -0.43
C CYS A 106 -17.09 10.49 0.67
N GLU A 107 -18.38 10.18 0.51
CA GLU A 107 -19.06 9.19 1.35
C GLU A 107 -18.35 7.82 1.19
N PRO A 108 -18.09 7.08 2.28
CA PRO A 108 -17.45 5.77 2.18
C PRO A 108 -18.12 4.83 1.18
N GLY A 109 -17.34 4.30 0.24
CA GLY A 109 -17.80 3.39 -0.81
C GLY A 109 -18.50 4.07 -1.99
N SER A 110 -18.48 5.41 -2.07
CA SER A 110 -19.14 6.17 -3.13
C SER A 110 -18.22 6.60 -4.27
N VAL A 111 -16.91 6.35 -4.19
CA VAL A 111 -15.99 6.67 -5.29
C VAL A 111 -16.35 5.86 -6.52
N VAL A 112 -16.60 6.57 -7.63
CA VAL A 112 -16.92 5.96 -8.91
C VAL A 112 -15.62 5.50 -9.54
N VAL A 113 -15.52 4.18 -9.76
CA VAL A 113 -14.44 3.58 -10.52
C VAL A 113 -14.97 3.20 -11.89
N ASP A 114 -14.26 3.64 -12.92
CA ASP A 114 -14.60 3.37 -14.32
C ASP A 114 -14.74 1.86 -14.59
N PRO A 115 -15.78 1.40 -15.32
CA PRO A 115 -16.00 -0.03 -15.58
C PRO A 115 -14.84 -0.72 -16.31
N TRP A 116 -14.15 -0.02 -17.23
CA TRP A 116 -12.97 -0.59 -17.90
C TRP A 116 -11.86 -0.84 -16.88
N LEU A 117 -11.63 0.09 -15.96
CA LEU A 117 -10.61 -0.06 -14.92
C LEU A 117 -10.96 -1.22 -13.97
N GLN A 118 -12.22 -1.35 -13.57
CA GLN A 118 -12.70 -2.49 -12.76
C GLN A 118 -12.44 -3.83 -13.43
N GLN A 119 -12.74 -3.95 -14.73
CA GLN A 119 -12.54 -5.17 -15.51
C GLN A 119 -11.05 -5.48 -15.68
N ALA A 120 -10.22 -4.49 -16.00
CA ALA A 120 -8.78 -4.65 -16.13
C ALA A 120 -8.13 -5.10 -14.81
N LEU A 121 -8.47 -4.47 -13.68
CA LEU A 121 -7.98 -4.85 -12.35
C LEU A 121 -8.44 -6.25 -11.95
N LYS A 122 -9.69 -6.62 -12.24
CA LYS A 122 -10.19 -7.97 -11.98
C LYS A 122 -9.43 -9.02 -12.80
N PHE A 123 -9.16 -8.73 -14.06
CA PHE A 123 -8.40 -9.60 -14.94
C PHE A 123 -6.95 -9.80 -14.44
N GLU A 124 -6.24 -8.70 -14.14
CA GLU A 124 -4.88 -8.76 -13.60
C GLU A 124 -4.81 -9.45 -12.24
N ARG A 125 -5.78 -9.21 -11.37
CA ARG A 125 -5.86 -9.88 -10.07
C ARG A 125 -5.99 -11.40 -10.23
N LYS A 126 -6.79 -11.88 -11.17
CA LYS A 126 -6.89 -13.32 -11.46
C LYS A 126 -5.58 -13.90 -11.99
N LEU A 127 -4.85 -13.17 -12.84
CA LEU A 127 -3.51 -13.57 -13.28
C LEU A 127 -2.52 -13.62 -12.11
N ALA A 128 -2.53 -12.60 -11.25
CA ALA A 128 -1.69 -12.53 -10.06
C ALA A 128 -2.00 -13.66 -9.06
N TYR A 129 -3.27 -14.09 -8.96
CA TYR A 129 -3.69 -15.14 -8.03
C TYR A 129 -3.21 -16.55 -8.40
N ARG A 130 -2.76 -16.75 -9.64
CA ARG A 130 -2.00 -17.96 -10.06
C ARG A 130 -0.61 -18.03 -9.43
N ARG A 131 -0.16 -16.95 -8.77
CA ARG A 131 1.11 -16.87 -8.03
C ARG A 131 0.83 -16.87 -6.52
N ASN A 132 1.87 -17.09 -5.72
CA ASN A 132 1.82 -16.84 -4.29
C ASN A 132 2.14 -15.38 -3.98
N PHE A 133 1.93 -14.96 -2.74
CA PHE A 133 2.14 -13.58 -2.32
C PHE A 133 3.61 -13.10 -2.41
N CYS A 134 4.59 -13.97 -2.60
CA CYS A 134 5.97 -13.53 -2.86
C CYS A 134 6.14 -12.97 -4.29
N HIS A 135 5.22 -13.22 -5.21
CA HIS A 135 5.39 -12.86 -6.64
C HIS A 135 4.15 -12.24 -7.29
N ALA A 136 3.00 -12.32 -6.63
CA ALA A 136 1.78 -11.67 -7.11
C ALA A 136 1.93 -10.16 -7.03
N HIS A 137 1.62 -9.47 -8.12
CA HIS A 137 1.53 -8.02 -8.13
C HIS A 137 0.14 -7.62 -7.60
N LEU A 138 0.11 -6.90 -6.48
CA LEU A 138 -1.09 -6.48 -5.79
C LEU A 138 -0.96 -4.99 -5.44
N PRO A 139 -1.87 -4.12 -5.92
CA PRO A 139 -1.87 -2.72 -5.49
C PRO A 139 -1.98 -2.61 -3.97
N GLY A 140 -1.06 -1.87 -3.37
CA GLY A 140 -1.04 -1.55 -1.94
C GLY A 140 -1.34 -0.07 -1.69
N THR A 141 -1.44 0.28 -0.42
CA THR A 141 -1.50 1.67 0.06
C THR A 141 -0.68 1.76 1.35
N HIS A 142 -0.06 2.91 1.56
CA HIS A 142 0.63 3.24 2.80
C HIS A 142 -0.37 3.89 3.78
N ASN A 143 -0.32 3.48 5.05
CA ASN A 143 -1.17 3.95 6.14
C ASN A 143 -2.66 4.03 5.77
N SER A 144 -3.18 2.94 5.23
CA SER A 144 -4.44 2.85 4.47
C SER A 144 -5.66 3.46 5.18
N ALA A 145 -5.68 3.49 6.51
CA ALA A 145 -6.82 3.97 7.29
C ALA A 145 -6.66 5.38 7.88
N ILE A 146 -5.55 6.06 7.60
CA ILE A 146 -5.34 7.46 7.97
C ILE A 146 -5.89 8.34 6.83
N THR A 147 -7.23 8.43 6.79
CA THR A 147 -7.95 9.00 5.65
C THR A 147 -8.67 10.30 5.97
N ILE A 148 -8.75 11.24 5.02
CA ILE A 148 -9.61 12.44 5.15
C ILE A 148 -11.10 12.07 5.24
N ALA A 149 -11.51 10.92 4.69
CA ALA A 149 -12.87 10.37 4.86
C ALA A 149 -13.19 10.02 6.34
N ASP A 150 -12.18 9.57 7.08
CA ASP A 150 -12.29 9.28 8.51
C ASP A 150 -12.04 10.50 9.40
N GLY A 151 -11.50 11.57 8.83
CA GLY A 151 -11.37 12.89 9.45
C GLY A 151 -9.93 13.35 9.70
N TYR A 152 -8.93 12.52 9.35
CA TYR A 152 -7.52 12.92 9.41
C TYR A 152 -7.29 14.07 8.43
N GLY A 153 -6.61 15.14 8.83
CA GLY A 153 -6.43 16.33 7.97
C GLY A 153 -7.61 17.31 7.94
N VAL A 154 -8.72 17.06 8.65
CA VAL A 154 -9.90 17.97 8.67
C VAL A 154 -9.52 19.39 9.09
N GLU A 155 -8.59 19.54 10.04
CA GLU A 155 -8.13 20.84 10.51
C GLU A 155 -6.91 21.39 9.72
N ASP A 156 -6.43 20.73 8.65
CA ASP A 156 -5.22 21.16 7.92
C ASP A 156 -5.29 22.63 7.48
N HIS A 157 -6.42 23.04 6.90
CA HIS A 157 -6.66 24.43 6.53
C HIS A 157 -6.61 25.39 7.74
N VAL A 158 -7.05 24.95 8.93
CA VAL A 158 -6.95 25.74 10.16
C VAL A 158 -5.49 25.94 10.55
N PHE A 159 -4.68 24.88 10.46
CA PHE A 159 -3.23 24.95 10.71
C PHE A 159 -2.52 25.86 9.71
N GLU A 160 -2.80 25.75 8.41
CA GLU A 160 -2.32 26.71 7.40
C GLU A 160 -2.71 28.15 7.76
N GLY A 161 -3.93 28.32 8.27
CA GLY A 161 -4.43 29.57 8.81
C GLY A 161 -3.55 30.13 9.94
N TYR A 162 -3.12 29.30 10.89
CA TYR A 162 -2.18 29.69 11.95
C TYR A 162 -0.81 30.03 11.38
N LEU A 163 -0.31 29.27 10.41
CA LEU A 163 1.02 29.49 9.86
C LEU A 163 1.14 30.86 9.16
N LYS A 164 0.05 31.44 8.62
CA LYS A 164 0.03 32.79 8.04
C LYS A 164 0.54 33.90 8.99
N TYR A 165 0.43 33.69 10.30
CA TYR A 165 0.91 34.64 11.33
C TYR A 165 2.43 34.65 11.47
N LEU A 166 3.10 33.61 10.99
CA LEU A 166 4.55 33.52 11.02
C LEU A 166 5.14 34.31 9.85
N SER A 167 6.18 35.08 10.13
CA SER A 167 6.89 35.92 9.16
C SER A 167 7.36 35.17 7.92
N TRP A 168 7.79 33.91 8.11
CA TRP A 168 8.37 33.05 7.08
C TRP A 168 7.35 32.29 6.26
N PHE A 169 6.07 32.22 6.66
CA PHE A 169 5.08 31.44 5.91
C PHE A 169 4.82 32.12 4.56
N LYS A 170 5.19 31.40 3.50
CA LYS A 170 5.06 31.86 2.12
C LYS A 170 3.69 31.47 1.58
N LYS A 171 3.18 32.31 0.67
CA LYS A 171 1.96 31.98 -0.09
C LYS A 171 2.21 30.69 -0.88
N GLY A 172 1.32 29.70 -0.74
CA GLY A 172 1.39 28.42 -1.45
C GLY A 172 2.02 27.27 -0.65
N MET A 173 2.34 27.49 0.63
CA MET A 173 2.66 26.38 1.54
C MET A 173 1.37 25.73 2.04
N GLU A 174 1.37 24.41 2.10
CA GLU A 174 0.20 23.59 2.40
C GLU A 174 0.47 22.71 3.62
N VAL A 175 -0.59 22.40 4.36
CA VAL A 175 -0.57 21.36 5.39
C VAL A 175 -1.41 20.21 4.87
N HIS A 176 -0.84 19.01 4.89
CA HIS A 176 -1.48 17.78 4.42
C HIS A 176 -1.06 16.65 5.35
N THR A 177 -1.96 16.21 6.22
CA THR A 177 -1.61 15.30 7.32
C THR A 177 -2.40 13.98 7.33
N ASN A 178 -3.14 13.73 6.26
CA ASN A 178 -3.70 12.42 5.92
C ASN A 178 -2.83 11.75 4.86
N ASP A 179 -2.74 10.41 4.87
CA ASP A 179 -2.03 9.64 3.84
C ASP A 179 -2.97 9.30 2.71
N GLN A 180 -4.26 9.11 3.01
CA GLN A 180 -5.23 8.64 2.02
C GLN A 180 -6.45 9.57 1.93
N LEU A 181 -7.04 9.63 0.74
CA LEU A 181 -8.20 10.50 0.47
C LEU A 181 -9.54 9.81 0.75
N PHE A 182 -9.59 8.49 0.59
CA PHE A 182 -10.84 7.74 0.53
C PHE A 182 -10.91 6.64 1.58
N SER A 183 -12.12 6.21 1.93
CA SER A 183 -12.34 5.14 2.90
C SER A 183 -11.65 3.83 2.49
N LEU A 184 -11.43 2.92 3.44
CA LEU A 184 -10.91 1.59 3.13
C LEU A 184 -11.80 0.86 2.11
N THR A 185 -13.12 1.02 2.19
CA THR A 185 -14.08 0.47 1.22
C THR A 185 -13.83 1.00 -0.19
N ASP A 186 -13.57 2.30 -0.34
CA ASP A 186 -13.26 2.89 -1.65
C ASP A 186 -11.92 2.38 -2.18
N GLN A 187 -10.89 2.30 -1.34
CA GLN A 187 -9.58 1.75 -1.71
C GLN A 187 -9.70 0.30 -2.20
N LEU A 188 -10.45 -0.54 -1.48
CA LEU A 188 -10.74 -1.92 -1.85
C LEU A 188 -11.52 -2.01 -3.16
N ASN A 189 -12.52 -1.15 -3.36
CA ASN A 189 -13.25 -1.06 -4.63
C ASN A 189 -12.33 -0.61 -5.77
N MET A 190 -11.34 0.24 -5.52
CA MET A 190 -10.34 0.64 -6.50
C MET A 190 -9.30 -0.44 -6.80
N GLY A 191 -9.32 -1.60 -6.14
CA GLY A 191 -8.45 -2.74 -6.45
C GLY A 191 -7.28 -2.95 -5.48
N VAL A 192 -7.18 -2.15 -4.41
CA VAL A 192 -6.17 -2.34 -3.35
C VAL A 192 -6.40 -3.70 -2.67
N ARG A 193 -5.33 -4.49 -2.50
CA ARG A 193 -5.37 -5.81 -1.82
C ARG A 193 -4.31 -5.98 -0.74
N PHE A 194 -3.44 -4.99 -0.60
CA PHE A 194 -2.52 -4.86 0.51
C PHE A 194 -2.86 -3.60 1.31
N ILE A 195 -3.10 -3.77 2.61
CA ILE A 195 -3.56 -2.73 3.54
C ILE A 195 -2.56 -2.62 4.67
N GLU A 196 -2.14 -1.40 5.00
CA GLU A 196 -1.35 -1.08 6.18
C GLU A 196 -2.19 -0.33 7.21
N LEU A 197 -2.04 -0.70 8.48
CA LEU A 197 -2.74 -0.10 9.60
C LEU A 197 -1.75 0.20 10.75
N ASP A 198 -1.59 1.46 11.09
CA ASP A 198 -0.65 1.92 12.14
C ASP A 198 -1.30 1.78 13.52
N VAL A 199 -1.06 0.65 14.19
CA VAL A 199 -1.83 0.29 15.38
C VAL A 199 -1.11 0.73 16.65
N HIS A 200 -1.77 1.61 17.40
CA HIS A 200 -1.28 2.10 18.69
C HIS A 200 -2.32 1.96 19.80
N TRP A 201 -1.84 1.75 21.03
CA TRP A 201 -2.69 1.77 22.22
C TRP A 201 -2.69 3.14 22.88
N PHE A 202 -3.83 3.82 22.87
CA PHE A 202 -4.05 5.07 23.60
C PHE A 202 -5.55 5.28 23.86
N ASN A 203 -5.91 6.22 24.73
CA ASN A 203 -7.31 6.47 25.13
C ASN A 203 -8.10 5.20 25.54
N ASN A 204 -7.38 4.22 26.11
CA ASN A 204 -7.92 2.95 26.59
C ASN A 204 -8.47 2.02 25.48
N ASP A 205 -8.00 2.16 24.25
CA ASP A 205 -8.29 1.24 23.15
C ASP A 205 -7.13 1.16 22.13
N LEU A 206 -7.26 0.28 21.13
CA LEU A 206 -6.42 0.24 19.94
C LEU A 206 -6.99 1.20 18.89
N HIS A 207 -6.14 2.11 18.43
CA HIS A 207 -6.46 3.13 17.46
C HIS A 207 -5.45 3.11 16.31
N ILE A 208 -5.86 3.68 15.19
CA ILE A 208 -5.04 3.92 14.01
C ILE A 208 -4.54 5.35 14.07
N ALA A 209 -3.24 5.57 13.94
CA ALA A 209 -2.66 6.89 14.17
C ALA A 209 -1.23 7.00 13.65
N HIS A 210 -0.87 8.19 13.14
CA HIS A 210 0.53 8.58 13.00
C HIS A 210 1.16 8.76 14.37
N CYS A 211 1.92 7.76 14.81
CA CYS A 211 2.65 7.87 16.05
C CYS A 211 4.11 7.44 15.89
N GLY A 212 4.99 8.11 16.63
CA GLY A 212 6.42 7.83 16.59
C GLY A 212 7.19 8.77 15.69
N GLY A 213 8.37 8.31 15.23
CA GLY A 213 9.39 9.16 14.57
C GLY A 213 10.35 9.87 15.54
N PHE A 214 10.04 9.92 16.83
CA PHE A 214 10.88 10.51 17.87
C PHE A 214 11.57 9.44 18.73
N HIS A 215 12.36 8.54 18.14
CA HIS A 215 13.10 7.54 18.94
C HIS A 215 14.17 8.21 19.81
N SER A 216 13.79 8.55 21.04
CA SER A 216 14.66 9.21 22.01
C SER A 216 14.87 8.32 23.22
N ALA A 217 15.99 7.61 23.24
CA ALA A 217 16.38 6.77 24.38
C ALA A 217 16.42 7.55 25.71
N LEU A 218 16.70 8.86 25.66
CA LEU A 218 16.67 9.73 26.83
C LEU A 218 15.23 9.93 27.34
N LEU A 219 14.29 10.21 26.43
CA LEU A 219 12.88 10.39 26.77
C LEU A 219 12.28 9.06 27.27
N ASP A 220 12.59 7.94 26.61
CA ASP A 220 12.15 6.61 27.03
C ASP A 220 12.69 6.21 28.42
N SER A 221 13.93 6.59 28.73
CA SER A 221 14.53 6.34 30.05
C SER A 221 13.86 7.16 31.15
N LEU A 222 13.54 8.42 30.86
CA LEU A 222 12.82 9.31 31.78
C LEU A 222 11.39 8.81 32.02
N ILE A 223 10.68 8.44 30.95
CA ILE A 223 9.32 7.88 31.02
C ILE A 223 9.33 6.55 31.78
N SER A 224 10.29 5.67 31.54
CA SER A 224 10.45 4.42 32.30
C SER A 224 10.62 4.65 33.80
N ALA A 225 11.36 5.69 34.20
CA ALA A 225 11.48 6.08 35.60
C ALA A 225 10.14 6.56 36.19
N PHE A 226 9.39 7.38 35.44
CA PHE A 226 8.04 7.79 35.84
C PHE A 226 7.07 6.62 35.92
N ASN A 227 7.12 5.67 34.99
CA ASN A 227 6.26 4.47 35.00
C ASN A 227 6.52 3.61 36.24
N LYS A 228 7.76 3.52 36.72
CA LYS A 228 8.08 2.81 37.98
C LYS A 228 7.47 3.52 39.19
N ILE A 229 7.51 4.85 39.22
CA ILE A 229 6.91 5.66 40.28
C ILE A 229 5.38 5.56 40.25
N ALA A 230 4.78 5.64 39.05
CA ALA A 230 3.35 5.46 38.86
C ALA A 230 2.87 4.09 39.33
N ASN A 231 3.57 3.01 38.93
CA ASN A 231 3.26 1.65 39.37
C ASN A 231 3.35 1.51 40.90
N TRP A 232 4.33 2.16 41.53
CA TRP A 232 4.42 2.22 43.00
C TRP A 232 3.23 2.98 43.64
N LEU A 233 2.71 4.00 42.96
CA LEU A 233 1.51 4.76 43.36
C LEU A 233 0.18 4.08 42.96
N GLY A 234 0.22 2.88 42.36
CA GLY A 234 -0.96 2.15 41.92
C GLY A 234 -1.58 2.67 40.61
N THR A 235 -0.85 3.47 39.84
CA THR A 235 -1.23 3.92 38.49
C THR A 235 -0.30 3.31 37.44
N ASP A 236 -0.75 3.20 36.19
CA ASP A 236 0.11 2.77 35.08
C ASP A 236 0.10 3.85 34.01
N ILE A 237 1.29 4.15 33.49
CA ILE A 237 1.50 5.19 32.50
C ILE A 237 1.78 4.48 31.17
N GLN A 238 0.80 4.57 30.25
CA GLN A 238 0.82 3.91 28.95
C GLN A 238 1.02 4.94 27.83
N TRP A 239 2.19 5.57 27.84
CA TRP A 239 2.72 6.39 26.75
C TRP A 239 4.24 6.27 26.76
N ASP A 240 4.85 6.41 25.58
CA ASP A 240 6.31 6.54 25.38
C ASP A 240 6.60 7.43 24.16
N SER A 241 7.87 7.55 23.76
CA SER A 241 8.23 8.39 22.62
C SER A 241 7.61 7.93 21.30
N GLN A 242 7.20 6.65 21.19
CA GLN A 242 6.48 6.09 20.04
C GLN A 242 4.99 6.46 20.02
N THR A 243 4.46 7.06 21.10
CA THR A 243 3.07 7.55 21.16
C THR A 243 2.95 9.08 20.97
N ILE A 244 4.08 9.76 20.80
CA ILE A 244 4.10 11.15 20.33
C ILE A 244 3.55 11.15 18.91
N GLY A 245 2.60 12.03 18.61
CA GLY A 245 1.82 11.97 17.38
C GLY A 245 0.46 11.29 17.53
N CYS A 246 0.31 10.38 18.50
CA CYS A 246 -1.01 9.92 18.93
C CYS A 246 -1.70 11.00 19.77
N LYS A 247 -0.96 11.59 20.73
CA LYS A 247 -1.46 12.59 21.67
C LYS A 247 -0.35 13.57 22.10
N PRO A 248 -0.41 14.86 21.73
CA PRO A 248 -1.38 15.45 20.79
C PRO A 248 -1.28 14.79 19.40
N SER A 249 -2.37 14.85 18.63
CA SER A 249 -2.38 14.30 17.28
C SER A 249 -1.52 15.17 16.36
N LEU A 250 -0.75 14.54 15.47
CA LEU A 250 -0.07 15.22 14.36
C LEU A 250 -0.88 15.18 13.05
N SER A 251 -2.03 14.51 13.03
CA SER A 251 -2.84 14.32 11.81
C SER A 251 -4.01 15.30 11.70
N SER A 252 -3.86 16.51 12.24
CA SER A 252 -4.87 17.59 12.22
C SER A 252 -6.31 17.13 12.51
N ILE A 253 -6.44 16.23 13.48
CA ILE A 253 -7.70 15.71 14.02
C ILE A 253 -7.53 15.58 15.53
N PRO A 254 -8.58 15.79 16.32
CA PRO A 254 -8.48 15.53 17.75
C PRO A 254 -8.07 14.09 18.06
N ALA A 255 -7.11 13.90 18.96
CA ALA A 255 -6.63 12.56 19.36
C ALA A 255 -7.75 11.62 19.85
N SER A 256 -8.86 12.16 20.36
CA SER A 256 -10.03 11.38 20.80
C SER A 256 -10.89 10.83 19.65
N GLU A 257 -10.68 11.35 18.43
CA GLU A 257 -11.46 11.01 17.22
C GLU A 257 -10.64 10.20 16.21
N GLN A 258 -9.36 9.93 16.51
CA GLN A 258 -8.56 8.99 15.73
C GLN A 258 -9.26 7.63 15.70
N ARG A 259 -9.30 7.03 14.51
CA ARG A 259 -10.11 5.85 14.20
C ARG A 259 -9.74 4.67 15.10
N ARG A 260 -10.72 3.94 15.61
CA ARG A 260 -10.47 2.70 16.36
C ARG A 260 -10.13 1.58 15.40
N LEU A 261 -9.21 0.69 15.79
CA LEU A 261 -8.86 -0.48 14.98
C LEU A 261 -10.08 -1.37 14.71
N ASP A 262 -10.94 -1.54 15.72
CA ASP A 262 -12.18 -2.32 15.63
C ASP A 262 -13.10 -1.82 14.49
N ASP A 263 -13.20 -0.49 14.32
CA ASP A 263 -14.03 0.12 13.26
C ASP A 263 -13.40 -0.03 11.87
N ALA A 264 -12.07 -0.05 11.77
CA ALA A 264 -11.36 -0.36 10.51
C ALA A 264 -11.54 -1.82 10.10
N LEU A 265 -11.34 -2.75 11.04
CA LEU A 265 -11.53 -4.18 10.78
C LEU A 265 -12.97 -4.51 10.39
N LYS A 266 -13.95 -3.85 11.03
CA LYS A 266 -15.36 -3.98 10.68
C LYS A 266 -15.66 -3.54 9.25
N GLU A 267 -15.07 -2.42 8.81
CA GLU A 267 -15.25 -1.94 7.43
C GLU A 267 -14.67 -2.95 6.43
N ILE A 268 -13.45 -3.42 6.68
CA ILE A 268 -12.75 -4.40 5.83
C ILE A 268 -13.53 -5.72 5.77
N SER A 269 -13.96 -6.27 6.91
CA SER A 269 -14.72 -7.53 6.94
C SER A 269 -16.07 -7.38 6.26
N THR A 270 -16.78 -6.27 6.50
CA THR A 270 -18.05 -5.97 5.83
C THR A 270 -17.89 -5.96 4.31
N TRP A 271 -16.79 -5.40 3.78
CA TRP A 271 -16.50 -5.45 2.36
C TRP A 271 -16.16 -6.88 1.90
N LEU A 272 -15.25 -7.57 2.60
CA LEU A 272 -14.79 -8.91 2.22
C LEU A 272 -15.92 -9.94 2.20
N HIS A 273 -16.89 -9.83 3.12
CA HIS A 273 -18.01 -10.77 3.25
C HIS A 273 -19.17 -10.51 2.28
N LYS A 274 -19.09 -9.48 1.43
CA LYS A 274 -20.08 -9.29 0.37
C LYS A 274 -20.03 -10.44 -0.65
N PRO A 275 -21.19 -10.93 -1.15
CA PRO A 275 -21.23 -12.03 -2.12
C PRO A 275 -20.41 -11.78 -3.39
N GLU A 276 -20.38 -10.54 -3.87
CA GLU A 276 -19.60 -10.12 -5.04
C GLU A 276 -18.09 -10.19 -4.82
N ASN A 277 -17.63 -10.18 -3.57
CA ASN A 277 -16.22 -10.20 -3.20
C ASN A 277 -15.74 -11.59 -2.76
N LYS A 278 -16.56 -12.65 -2.91
CA LYS A 278 -16.24 -14.00 -2.44
C LYS A 278 -14.89 -14.56 -2.94
N ASP A 279 -14.43 -14.11 -4.10
CA ASP A 279 -13.21 -14.54 -4.77
C ASP A 279 -12.01 -13.61 -4.44
N GLU A 280 -12.14 -12.76 -3.44
CA GLU A 280 -11.12 -11.79 -3.01
C GLU A 280 -10.28 -12.32 -1.83
N PHE A 281 -9.00 -11.95 -1.83
CA PHE A 281 -8.06 -12.19 -0.75
C PHE A 281 -7.36 -10.89 -0.32
N LEU A 282 -7.24 -10.66 0.99
CA LEU A 282 -6.60 -9.47 1.56
C LEU A 282 -5.32 -9.78 2.34
N MET A 283 -4.30 -8.96 2.11
CA MET A 283 -3.09 -8.90 2.92
C MET A 283 -3.18 -7.69 3.85
N ILE A 284 -3.23 -7.92 5.16
CA ILE A 284 -3.36 -6.86 6.15
C ILE A 284 -2.11 -6.84 7.02
N PHE A 285 -1.38 -5.74 6.93
CA PHE A 285 -0.18 -5.44 7.69
C PHE A 285 -0.51 -4.45 8.80
N PHE A 286 -0.10 -4.77 10.01
CA PHE A 286 -0.11 -3.87 11.15
C PHE A 286 1.29 -3.31 11.31
N ASP A 287 1.48 -2.01 11.02
CA ASP A 287 2.71 -1.33 11.40
C ASP A 287 2.62 -1.00 12.89
N ASP A 288 3.05 -1.99 13.69
CA ASP A 288 2.84 -2.00 15.11
C ASP A 288 4.11 -2.31 15.89
N GLU A 289 4.11 -1.85 17.14
CA GLU A 289 5.32 -1.75 17.94
C GLU A 289 5.30 -2.69 19.15
N ASN A 290 6.50 -3.01 19.64
CA ASN A 290 6.66 -3.91 20.79
C ASN A 290 6.00 -3.38 22.08
N ASN A 291 5.56 -2.11 22.10
CA ASN A 291 4.76 -1.55 23.19
C ASN A 291 3.44 -2.30 23.42
N LEU A 292 2.76 -2.79 22.37
CA LEU A 292 1.52 -3.57 22.51
C LEU A 292 1.76 -4.86 23.28
N PHE A 293 2.90 -5.53 23.04
CA PHE A 293 3.30 -6.70 23.80
C PHE A 293 3.61 -6.37 25.26
N ARG A 294 4.42 -5.31 25.49
CA ARG A 294 4.80 -4.84 26.83
C ARG A 294 3.57 -4.47 27.67
N TRP A 295 2.59 -3.79 27.08
CA TRP A 295 1.35 -3.36 27.73
C TRP A 295 0.24 -4.41 27.71
N LYS A 296 0.53 -5.64 27.24
CA LYS A 296 -0.40 -6.78 27.21
C LYS A 296 -1.68 -6.50 26.39
N LYS A 297 -1.54 -5.79 25.27
CA LYS A 297 -2.64 -5.38 24.38
C LYS A 297 -2.80 -6.26 23.15
N VAL A 298 -1.83 -7.13 22.86
CA VAL A 298 -1.89 -8.11 21.76
C VAL A 298 -3.16 -8.97 21.81
N THR A 299 -3.59 -9.40 22.99
CA THR A 299 -4.82 -10.20 23.14
C THR A 299 -6.08 -9.41 22.75
N THR A 300 -6.10 -8.10 22.98
CA THR A 300 -7.20 -7.23 22.51
C THR A 300 -7.20 -7.17 20.99
N MET A 301 -6.04 -7.03 20.36
CA MET A 301 -5.91 -7.03 18.90
C MET A 301 -6.44 -8.34 18.31
N ILE A 302 -5.95 -9.48 18.80
CA ILE A 302 -6.40 -10.82 18.35
C ILE A 302 -7.91 -11.00 18.55
N LYS A 303 -8.46 -10.46 19.65
CA LYS A 303 -9.91 -10.49 19.89
C LYS A 303 -10.67 -9.72 18.81
N TYR A 304 -10.20 -8.54 18.40
CA TYR A 304 -10.81 -7.77 17.32
C TYR A 304 -10.73 -8.51 15.97
N LEU A 305 -9.60 -9.14 15.66
CA LEU A 305 -9.48 -9.96 14.44
C LEU A 305 -10.53 -11.09 14.44
N LYS A 306 -10.61 -11.85 15.53
CA LYS A 306 -11.55 -12.98 15.65
C LYS A 306 -13.02 -12.58 15.76
N SER A 307 -13.33 -11.31 16.07
CA SER A 307 -14.71 -10.83 16.07
C SER A 307 -15.22 -10.44 14.69
N HIS A 308 -14.31 -10.13 13.76
CA HIS A 308 -14.64 -9.69 12.40
C HIS A 308 -14.37 -10.74 11.34
N PHE A 309 -13.49 -11.72 11.62
CA PHE A 309 -13.09 -12.74 10.66
C PHE A 309 -13.23 -14.15 11.26
N GLY A 310 -13.82 -15.06 10.48
CA GLY A 310 -13.96 -16.47 10.84
C GLY A 310 -12.61 -17.21 10.88
N PRO A 311 -12.39 -18.17 11.77
CA PRO A 311 -11.12 -18.90 11.86
C PRO A 311 -10.78 -19.66 10.56
N GLU A 312 -11.79 -20.10 9.81
CA GLU A 312 -11.62 -20.80 8.53
C GLU A 312 -11.14 -19.91 7.39
N GLU A 313 -11.46 -18.60 7.41
CA GLU A 313 -11.04 -17.66 6.37
C GLU A 313 -9.68 -17.02 6.62
N ILE A 314 -9.17 -17.09 7.85
CA ILE A 314 -7.85 -16.56 8.19
C ILE A 314 -6.80 -17.62 7.83
N LEU A 315 -5.79 -17.21 7.05
CA LEU A 315 -4.54 -17.97 6.92
C LEU A 315 -3.73 -17.83 8.21
N LEU A 316 -3.50 -18.95 8.88
CA LEU A 316 -2.79 -19.02 10.16
C LEU A 316 -1.36 -19.52 9.96
N PRO A 317 -0.40 -19.14 10.81
CA PRO A 317 0.95 -19.71 10.79
C PRO A 317 0.95 -21.24 10.87
N ALA A 318 0.02 -21.82 11.65
CA ALA A 318 -0.14 -23.26 11.81
C ALA A 318 -0.55 -23.98 10.51
N ASP A 319 -1.21 -23.30 9.57
CA ASP A 319 -1.64 -23.88 8.29
C ASP A 319 -0.44 -24.25 7.40
N LEU A 320 0.74 -23.68 7.67
CA LEU A 320 1.90 -23.79 6.79
C LEU A 320 3.00 -24.73 7.28
N VAL A 321 2.87 -25.29 8.48
CA VAL A 321 3.88 -26.13 9.15
C VAL A 321 4.25 -27.39 8.35
N HIS A 322 3.42 -27.80 7.38
CA HIS A 322 3.62 -29.00 6.56
C HIS A 322 3.86 -28.73 5.07
N THR A 323 3.97 -27.47 4.67
CA THR A 323 4.13 -27.06 3.26
C THR A 323 5.59 -26.73 2.93
N TYR A 324 6.08 -27.19 1.78
CA TYR A 324 7.44 -26.90 1.29
C TYR A 324 7.58 -25.50 0.62
N GLY A 325 6.59 -24.62 0.79
CA GLY A 325 6.57 -23.26 0.22
C GLY A 325 5.21 -22.58 0.38
N TRP A 326 5.13 -21.32 -0.05
CA TRP A 326 3.88 -20.55 0.03
C TRP A 326 2.88 -20.94 -1.07
N PRO A 327 1.61 -21.23 -0.71
CA PRO A 327 0.56 -21.57 -1.67
C PRO A 327 0.18 -20.37 -2.56
N SER A 328 -0.37 -20.65 -3.75
CA SER A 328 -0.98 -19.61 -4.59
C SER A 328 -2.25 -19.06 -3.94
N PHE A 329 -2.67 -17.85 -4.32
CA PHE A 329 -3.95 -17.32 -3.86
C PHE A 329 -5.13 -18.19 -4.30
N GLU A 330 -5.09 -18.78 -5.49
CA GLU A 330 -6.10 -19.75 -5.92
C GLU A 330 -6.20 -20.95 -4.97
N THR A 331 -5.06 -21.47 -4.50
CA THR A 331 -5.03 -22.58 -3.53
C THR A 331 -5.60 -22.14 -2.17
N LEU A 332 -5.27 -20.91 -1.74
CA LEU A 332 -5.79 -20.32 -0.51
C LEU A 332 -7.32 -20.17 -0.58
N LEU A 333 -7.83 -19.53 -1.64
CA LEU A 333 -9.27 -19.36 -1.86
C LEU A 333 -10.00 -20.70 -1.95
N ALA A 334 -9.43 -21.70 -2.64
CA ALA A 334 -10.02 -23.04 -2.73
C ALA A 334 -10.08 -23.77 -1.38
N SER A 335 -9.22 -23.41 -0.43
CA SER A 335 -9.23 -23.91 0.95
C SER A 335 -10.05 -23.04 1.91
N GLY A 336 -10.76 -22.04 1.40
CA GLY A 336 -11.61 -21.14 2.17
C GLY A 336 -10.86 -19.95 2.79
N LYS A 337 -9.55 -19.82 2.57
CA LYS A 337 -8.72 -18.74 3.11
C LYS A 337 -8.87 -17.46 2.28
N ARG A 338 -9.04 -16.33 2.95
CA ARG A 338 -9.37 -15.03 2.35
C ARG A 338 -8.61 -13.85 2.95
N VAL A 339 -7.94 -14.04 4.09
CA VAL A 339 -7.16 -12.97 4.72
C VAL A 339 -5.91 -13.53 5.40
N ILE A 340 -4.81 -12.77 5.33
CA ILE A 340 -3.59 -12.98 6.13
C ILE A 340 -3.33 -11.73 6.97
N PHE A 341 -2.95 -11.94 8.22
CA PHE A 341 -2.58 -10.87 9.16
C PHE A 341 -1.09 -10.92 9.48
N MET A 342 -0.44 -9.77 9.37
CA MET A 342 1.01 -9.63 9.50
C MET A 342 1.32 -8.47 10.46
N SER A 343 2.30 -8.64 11.32
CA SER A 343 2.69 -7.66 12.34
C SER A 343 4.11 -7.17 12.07
N GLY A 344 4.36 -5.89 12.32
CA GLY A 344 5.70 -5.30 12.31
C GLY A 344 6.55 -5.81 13.48
N SER A 345 5.88 -6.17 14.58
CA SER A 345 6.49 -6.70 15.79
C SER A 345 6.36 -8.22 15.93
N ASN A 346 7.33 -8.83 16.61
CA ASN A 346 7.26 -10.25 16.99
C ASN A 346 6.58 -10.40 18.36
N TYR A 347 5.35 -10.93 18.37
CA TYR A 347 4.56 -11.15 19.57
C TYR A 347 4.60 -12.56 20.13
N SER A 348 5.58 -13.38 19.75
CA SER A 348 5.66 -14.75 20.23
C SER A 348 5.78 -14.85 21.77
N PRO A 349 5.08 -15.80 22.41
CA PRO A 349 4.17 -16.79 21.83
C PRO A 349 2.70 -16.34 21.74
N ARG A 350 2.39 -15.07 22.07
CA ARG A 350 1.00 -14.59 22.22
C ARG A 350 0.31 -14.28 20.89
N GLY A 351 1.07 -14.03 19.83
CA GLY A 351 0.55 -13.73 18.48
C GLY A 351 0.55 -14.90 17.51
N ASP A 352 1.28 -15.98 17.83
CA ASP A 352 1.60 -17.07 16.90
C ASP A 352 0.38 -17.86 16.40
N ASP A 353 -0.78 -17.67 17.05
CA ASP A 353 -2.03 -18.33 16.64
C ASP A 353 -2.74 -17.63 15.48
N VAL A 354 -2.41 -16.37 15.17
CA VAL A 354 -3.08 -15.58 14.11
C VAL A 354 -2.11 -14.76 13.26
N LEU A 355 -1.04 -14.23 13.86
CA LEU A 355 -0.19 -13.21 13.24
C LEU A 355 1.08 -13.82 12.69
N PHE A 356 1.39 -13.49 11.45
CA PHE A 356 2.74 -13.66 10.91
C PHE A 356 3.61 -12.46 11.29
N VAL A 357 4.92 -12.68 11.47
CA VAL A 357 5.90 -11.60 11.59
C VAL A 357 6.34 -11.20 10.19
N LYS A 358 6.24 -9.91 9.82
CA LYS A 358 6.50 -9.46 8.43
C LYS A 358 7.87 -9.91 7.91
N ASP A 359 8.90 -9.87 8.75
CA ASP A 359 10.29 -10.19 8.38
C ASP A 359 10.50 -11.68 8.07
N GLU A 360 9.55 -12.55 8.43
CA GLU A 360 9.58 -13.98 8.14
C GLU A 360 8.85 -14.33 6.84
N ILE A 361 8.22 -13.34 6.18
CA ILE A 361 7.42 -13.51 4.97
C ILE A 361 8.23 -13.05 3.75
N CYS A 362 8.54 -13.98 2.84
CA CYS A 362 9.12 -13.71 1.52
C CYS A 362 10.25 -12.65 1.52
N ASN A 363 11.20 -12.68 2.46
CA ASN A 363 12.28 -11.68 2.57
C ASN A 363 11.80 -10.24 2.30
N TRP A 364 10.67 -9.86 2.89
CA TRP A 364 10.03 -8.57 2.67
C TRP A 364 11.03 -7.42 2.77
N THR A 365 10.98 -6.52 1.79
CA THR A 365 11.82 -5.34 1.73
C THR A 365 11.01 -4.11 1.32
N GLU A 366 11.34 -2.98 1.95
CA GLU A 366 10.73 -1.66 1.72
C GLU A 366 11.85 -0.73 1.23
N PRO A 367 12.24 -0.84 -0.05
CA PRO A 367 13.38 -0.10 -0.59
C PRO A 367 13.04 1.37 -0.81
N GLN A 368 14.02 2.24 -0.62
CA GLN A 368 13.87 3.67 -0.86
C GLN A 368 13.99 4.01 -2.34
N LEU A 369 13.29 5.08 -2.72
CA LEU A 369 13.37 5.66 -4.06
C LEU A 369 14.52 6.68 -4.14
N PRO A 370 15.07 6.98 -5.34
CA PRO A 370 14.54 6.71 -6.68
C PRO A 370 14.66 5.26 -7.16
N PHE A 371 13.93 4.92 -8.22
CA PHE A 371 14.01 3.62 -8.90
C PHE A 371 14.58 3.76 -10.31
N GLU A 372 15.46 2.85 -10.71
CA GLU A 372 16.01 2.75 -12.06
C GLU A 372 15.16 1.78 -12.89
N PRO A 373 14.50 2.23 -13.98
CA PRO A 373 13.63 1.38 -14.81
C PRO A 373 14.36 0.22 -15.52
N TYR A 374 13.57 -0.62 -16.19
CA TYR A 374 14.09 -1.70 -17.06
C TYR A 374 15.07 -1.13 -18.10
N PRO A 375 16.23 -1.78 -18.37
CA PRO A 375 16.58 -3.15 -18.00
C PRO A 375 17.29 -3.30 -16.64
N SER A 376 17.65 -2.21 -15.97
CA SER A 376 18.39 -2.28 -14.70
C SER A 376 17.49 -2.74 -13.56
N CYS A 377 16.26 -2.23 -13.49
CA CYS A 377 15.27 -2.56 -12.46
C CYS A 377 15.88 -2.55 -11.06
N ASN A 378 16.36 -1.40 -10.61
CA ASN A 378 17.24 -1.32 -9.44
C ASN A 378 16.85 -0.19 -8.50
N PHE A 379 16.94 -0.46 -7.21
CA PHE A 379 16.91 0.52 -6.14
C PHE A 379 18.37 0.85 -5.78
N PRO A 380 18.91 1.97 -6.30
CA PRO A 380 20.33 2.27 -6.24
C PRO A 380 20.83 2.57 -4.82
N MET A 381 19.95 2.99 -3.91
CA MET A 381 20.33 3.33 -2.53
C MET A 381 20.70 2.09 -1.71
N GLU A 382 19.99 0.98 -1.90
CA GLU A 382 20.24 -0.28 -1.21
C GLU A 382 20.91 -1.34 -2.09
N HIS A 383 21.12 -1.03 -3.39
CA HIS A 383 21.62 -1.96 -4.39
C HIS A 383 20.78 -3.25 -4.47
N MET A 384 19.45 -3.06 -4.51
CA MET A 384 18.47 -4.15 -4.57
C MET A 384 17.75 -4.16 -5.92
N THR A 385 17.49 -5.36 -6.46
CA THR A 385 16.80 -5.50 -7.75
C THR A 385 15.72 -6.58 -7.68
N PRO A 386 14.50 -6.32 -8.20
CA PRO A 386 13.49 -7.36 -8.38
C PRO A 386 13.84 -8.44 -9.41
N LEU A 387 14.92 -8.25 -10.18
CA LEU A 387 15.42 -9.25 -11.12
C LEU A 387 16.13 -10.41 -10.41
N ASP A 388 16.55 -10.21 -9.16
CA ASP A 388 17.11 -11.28 -8.36
C ASP A 388 16.00 -12.30 -8.04
N HIS A 389 16.19 -13.56 -8.43
CA HIS A 389 15.22 -14.67 -8.24
C HIS A 389 14.99 -15.09 -6.77
N ARG A 390 15.23 -14.18 -5.83
CA ARG A 390 14.96 -14.41 -4.42
C ARG A 390 13.47 -14.11 -4.21
N HIS A 391 12.74 -15.02 -3.57
CA HIS A 391 11.30 -14.87 -3.31
C HIS A 391 11.05 -13.66 -2.40
N TRP A 392 10.85 -12.48 -3.00
CA TRP A 392 10.90 -11.17 -2.34
C TRP A 392 9.56 -10.44 -2.47
N ILE A 393 9.05 -9.92 -1.36
CA ILE A 393 8.06 -8.83 -1.39
C ILE A 393 8.85 -7.52 -1.47
N PHE A 394 8.71 -6.80 -2.57
CA PHE A 394 9.15 -5.42 -2.76
C PHE A 394 7.96 -4.49 -2.58
N ARG A 395 7.99 -3.78 -1.47
CA ARG A 395 6.95 -2.83 -1.09
C ARG A 395 7.55 -1.44 -0.88
N PRO A 396 7.94 -0.71 -1.94
CA PRO A 396 8.25 0.69 -1.75
C PRO A 396 6.98 1.41 -1.27
N GLU A 397 7.12 2.17 -0.19
CA GLU A 397 6.13 3.13 0.28
C GLU A 397 6.63 4.54 0.00
N THR A 398 5.69 5.48 -0.12
CA THR A 398 6.04 6.90 -0.12
C THR A 398 4.98 7.68 0.61
N SER A 399 5.41 8.55 1.52
CA SER A 399 4.54 9.51 2.16
C SER A 399 4.47 10.84 1.40
N GLU A 400 3.25 11.36 1.26
CA GLU A 400 2.95 12.68 0.69
C GLU A 400 2.58 13.72 1.76
N ILE A 401 2.74 13.39 3.05
CA ILE A 401 2.46 14.28 4.18
C ILE A 401 3.34 15.54 4.12
N VAL A 402 2.74 16.69 4.43
CA VAL A 402 3.40 17.99 4.47
C VAL A 402 2.97 18.76 5.72
N TYR A 403 3.95 19.24 6.49
CA TYR A 403 3.73 20.11 7.65
C TYR A 403 4.15 21.55 7.34
N GLY A 404 3.61 22.11 6.25
CA GLY A 404 3.96 23.45 5.76
C GLY A 404 5.31 23.47 5.03
N PHE A 405 6.42 23.62 5.78
CA PHE A 405 7.79 23.66 5.22
C PHE A 405 8.54 22.34 5.37
N LEU A 406 7.97 21.41 6.15
CA LEU A 406 8.56 20.12 6.38
C LEU A 406 7.86 19.08 5.52
N ASN A 407 8.66 18.26 4.86
CA ASN A 407 8.22 17.06 4.17
C ASN A 407 7.92 15.93 5.18
N ALA A 408 7.52 14.75 4.70
CA ALA A 408 7.14 13.62 5.54
C ALA A 408 8.27 13.11 6.45
N ASP A 409 9.53 13.24 6.03
CA ASP A 409 10.71 12.90 6.84
C ASP A 409 11.03 13.94 7.93
N GLY A 410 10.29 15.05 7.98
CA GLY A 410 10.59 16.18 8.85
C GLY A 410 11.78 17.02 8.36
N HIS A 411 12.12 16.94 7.07
CA HIS A 411 13.14 17.76 6.43
C HIS A 411 12.53 19.00 5.76
N LEU A 412 13.32 20.09 5.70
CA LEU A 412 12.94 21.29 4.97
C LEU A 412 12.81 20.99 3.47
N GLY A 413 11.69 21.36 2.87
CA GLY A 413 11.44 21.23 1.44
C GLY A 413 10.27 20.31 1.10
N ASP A 414 10.22 19.89 -0.16
CA ASP A 414 9.13 19.08 -0.69
C ASP A 414 9.39 17.58 -0.50
N ASN A 415 8.33 16.77 -0.56
CA ASN A 415 8.46 15.32 -0.73
C ASN A 415 9.08 15.03 -2.10
N THR A 416 10.11 14.19 -2.13
CA THR A 416 10.79 13.79 -3.37
C THR A 416 10.59 12.31 -3.61
N TYR A 417 10.62 11.91 -4.89
CA TYR A 417 10.48 10.51 -5.30
C TYR A 417 9.18 9.83 -4.84
N ILE A 418 8.03 10.47 -5.05
CA ILE A 418 6.72 9.92 -4.70
C ILE A 418 6.25 8.82 -5.68
N LEU A 419 5.43 7.88 -5.20
CA LEU A 419 4.71 6.91 -6.02
C LEU A 419 3.45 7.53 -6.60
N ASN A 420 3.49 7.84 -7.90
CA ASN A 420 2.42 8.49 -8.63
C ASN A 420 2.23 7.85 -10.01
N GLU A 421 1.37 8.44 -10.83
CA GLU A 421 0.98 7.93 -12.15
C GLU A 421 2.16 7.79 -13.13
N THR A 422 3.30 8.44 -12.84
CA THR A 422 4.52 8.41 -13.67
C THR A 422 5.59 7.47 -13.15
N SER A 423 5.72 7.32 -11.82
CA SER A 423 6.76 6.50 -11.19
C SER A 423 6.32 5.05 -10.97
N ILE A 424 5.01 4.77 -10.86
CA ILE A 424 4.48 3.41 -10.68
C ILE A 424 4.69 2.52 -11.94
N PRO A 425 4.34 2.93 -13.18
CA PRO A 425 4.46 2.06 -14.35
C PRO A 425 5.84 1.40 -14.54
N PRO A 426 6.99 2.11 -14.47
CA PRO A 426 8.29 1.45 -14.62
C PRO A 426 8.60 0.43 -13.52
N MET A 427 8.05 0.59 -12.32
CA MET A 427 8.20 -0.39 -11.22
C MET A 427 7.40 -1.67 -11.50
N VAL A 428 6.18 -1.51 -12.03
CA VAL A 428 5.33 -2.64 -12.45
C VAL A 428 6.00 -3.45 -13.55
N GLU A 429 6.58 -2.79 -14.56
CA GLU A 429 7.34 -3.46 -15.62
C GLU A 429 8.55 -4.24 -15.08
N CYS A 430 9.07 -3.84 -13.92
CA CYS A 430 10.20 -4.49 -13.26
C CYS A 430 9.80 -5.51 -12.20
N GLY A 431 8.51 -5.72 -11.94
CA GLY A 431 8.04 -6.75 -10.99
C GLY A 431 8.12 -6.32 -9.52
N VAL A 432 8.15 -5.02 -9.24
CA VAL A 432 7.81 -4.51 -7.91
C VAL A 432 6.35 -4.90 -7.63
N ASN A 433 6.13 -5.69 -6.59
CA ASN A 433 4.88 -6.43 -6.42
C ASN A 433 3.88 -5.77 -5.50
N ILE A 434 4.28 -4.86 -4.60
CA ILE A 434 3.35 -4.13 -3.73
C ILE A 434 3.73 -2.64 -3.63
N PRO A 435 3.74 -1.88 -4.74
CA PRO A 435 3.89 -0.43 -4.64
C PRO A 435 2.75 0.14 -3.77
N SER A 436 3.12 0.90 -2.73
CA SER A 436 2.20 1.38 -1.69
C SER A 436 2.22 2.91 -1.60
N PRO A 437 1.57 3.62 -2.53
CA PRO A 437 1.50 5.09 -2.51
C PRO A 437 0.54 5.62 -1.42
N ASP A 438 0.77 6.86 -1.01
CA ASP A 438 -0.24 7.76 -0.46
C ASP A 438 -1.27 8.18 -1.53
N ASN A 439 -2.31 8.89 -1.14
CA ASN A 439 -3.27 9.59 -1.99
C ASN A 439 -3.79 8.76 -3.19
N ILE A 440 -4.17 7.51 -2.94
CA ILE A 440 -4.63 6.61 -4.01
C ILE A 440 -5.91 7.15 -4.67
N THR A 441 -5.93 7.17 -6.01
CA THR A 441 -7.07 7.60 -6.83
C THR A 441 -7.35 6.56 -7.93
N PRO A 442 -8.52 6.59 -8.61
CA PRO A 442 -8.76 5.73 -9.76
C PRO A 442 -7.68 5.87 -10.85
N LYS A 443 -7.20 7.10 -11.08
CA LYS A 443 -6.13 7.38 -12.04
C LYS A 443 -4.78 6.81 -11.60
N ARG A 444 -4.46 6.90 -10.30
CA ARG A 444 -3.23 6.33 -9.74
C ARG A 444 -3.25 4.80 -9.80
N VAL A 445 -4.37 4.15 -9.48
CA VAL A 445 -4.48 2.69 -9.64
C VAL A 445 -4.43 2.27 -11.11
N GLU A 446 -4.98 3.05 -12.04
CA GLU A 446 -4.86 2.76 -13.47
C GLU A 446 -3.38 2.65 -13.93
N SER A 447 -2.46 3.35 -13.27
CA SER A 447 -1.02 3.26 -13.57
C SER A 447 -0.36 1.93 -13.16
N THR A 448 -1.07 1.06 -12.43
CA THR A 448 -0.61 -0.29 -12.10
C THR A 448 -0.92 -1.32 -13.20
N ILE A 449 -1.79 -0.97 -14.16
CA ILE A 449 -2.22 -1.84 -15.24
C ILE A 449 -1.09 -2.04 -16.25
N TRP A 450 -0.78 -3.30 -16.54
CA TRP A 450 0.26 -3.73 -17.48
C TRP A 450 -0.27 -4.63 -18.60
N THR A 451 -1.49 -5.15 -18.47
CA THR A 451 -2.13 -6.02 -19.46
C THR A 451 -2.82 -5.24 -20.58
N LEU A 452 -3.36 -4.05 -20.31
CA LEU A 452 -4.22 -3.29 -21.23
C LEU A 452 -3.90 -1.80 -21.21
N THR A 453 -4.25 -1.13 -22.30
CA THR A 453 -4.17 0.34 -22.45
C THR A 453 -5.50 0.84 -22.97
N ARG A 454 -6.02 1.96 -22.45
CA ARG A 454 -7.26 2.52 -22.99
C ARG A 454 -7.14 2.84 -24.49
N PRO A 455 -8.20 2.61 -25.29
CA PRO A 455 -9.52 2.05 -24.95
C PRO A 455 -9.61 0.52 -25.14
N ASP A 456 -8.49 -0.20 -25.20
CA ASP A 456 -8.46 -1.63 -25.53
C ASP A 456 -9.21 -2.48 -24.48
N VAL A 457 -9.98 -3.46 -24.94
CA VAL A 457 -10.65 -4.47 -24.12
C VAL A 457 -10.40 -5.86 -24.71
N LEU A 458 -10.46 -6.89 -23.87
CA LEU A 458 -10.43 -8.28 -24.37
C LEU A 458 -11.86 -8.74 -24.69
N GLU A 459 -12.02 -9.35 -25.85
CA GLU A 459 -13.30 -9.85 -26.35
C GLU A 459 -13.56 -11.28 -25.84
N PRO A 460 -14.66 -11.52 -25.12
CA PRO A 460 -15.06 -12.86 -24.70
C PRO A 460 -15.21 -13.81 -25.91
N GLY A 461 -14.67 -15.03 -25.77
CA GLY A 461 -14.70 -16.05 -26.83
C GLY A 461 -13.61 -15.93 -27.91
N LYS A 462 -12.77 -14.89 -27.87
CA LYS A 462 -11.53 -14.81 -28.67
C LYS A 462 -10.32 -15.27 -27.86
N CYS A 463 -9.24 -15.59 -28.57
CA CYS A 463 -7.96 -15.94 -27.97
C CYS A 463 -7.16 -14.68 -27.61
N VAL A 464 -6.30 -14.78 -26.59
CA VAL A 464 -5.51 -13.66 -26.07
C VAL A 464 -4.07 -13.78 -26.55
N ALA A 465 -3.52 -12.68 -27.06
CA ALA A 465 -2.16 -12.63 -27.56
C ALA A 465 -1.42 -11.35 -27.16
N LEU A 466 -0.11 -11.45 -27.05
CA LEU A 466 0.83 -10.33 -27.03
C LEU A 466 1.43 -10.17 -28.43
N ILE A 467 1.27 -9.01 -29.05
CA ILE A 467 1.73 -8.75 -30.43
C ILE A 467 2.89 -7.77 -30.45
N ARG A 468 3.75 -7.82 -31.47
CA ARG A 468 4.97 -6.99 -31.55
C ARG A 468 4.74 -5.49 -31.44
N SER A 469 3.59 -5.01 -31.89
CA SER A 469 3.29 -3.57 -31.94
C SER A 469 2.82 -3.00 -30.61
N LYS A 470 2.59 -3.82 -29.58
CA LYS A 470 2.05 -3.40 -28.29
C LYS A 470 2.71 -4.15 -27.13
N LEU A 471 2.95 -3.46 -26.02
CA LEU A 471 3.37 -4.09 -24.76
C LEU A 471 2.19 -4.75 -24.02
N THR A 472 0.96 -4.41 -24.42
CA THR A 472 -0.30 -4.87 -23.86
C THR A 472 -0.97 -5.91 -24.74
N TRP A 473 -1.95 -6.61 -24.18
CA TRP A 473 -2.58 -7.78 -24.76
C TRP A 473 -3.74 -7.39 -25.67
N VAL A 474 -4.02 -8.26 -26.64
CA VAL A 474 -5.11 -8.09 -27.61
C VAL A 474 -5.89 -9.38 -27.77
N SER A 475 -7.14 -9.24 -28.21
CA SER A 475 -7.94 -10.37 -28.67
C SER A 475 -7.76 -10.61 -30.16
N LEU A 476 -7.51 -11.86 -30.54
CA LEU A 476 -7.38 -12.31 -31.92
C LEU A 476 -8.25 -13.55 -32.16
N ASP A 477 -8.58 -13.80 -33.43
CA ASP A 477 -9.10 -15.10 -33.83
C ASP A 477 -8.06 -16.17 -33.51
N CYS A 478 -8.45 -17.27 -32.88
CA CYS A 478 -7.55 -18.33 -32.39
C CYS A 478 -6.70 -19.03 -33.47
N GLU A 479 -6.98 -18.72 -34.74
CA GLU A 479 -6.34 -19.24 -35.94
C GLU A 479 -5.43 -18.20 -36.61
N HIS A 480 -5.23 -17.03 -35.98
CA HIS A 480 -4.44 -15.94 -36.54
C HIS A 480 -3.02 -16.42 -36.89
N PRO A 481 -2.53 -16.17 -38.12
CA PRO A 481 -1.23 -16.66 -38.56
C PRO A 481 -0.08 -15.95 -37.84
N GLY A 482 1.09 -16.60 -37.84
CA GLY A 482 2.34 -15.99 -37.36
C GLY A 482 2.46 -15.86 -35.84
N ILE A 483 1.55 -16.44 -35.05
CA ILE A 483 1.57 -16.38 -33.59
C ILE A 483 2.20 -17.66 -33.03
N VAL A 484 3.17 -17.54 -32.12
CA VAL A 484 3.83 -18.68 -31.45
C VAL A 484 3.27 -18.89 -30.05
N ALA A 485 3.53 -20.04 -29.42
CA ALA A 485 3.13 -20.27 -28.03
C ALA A 485 4.01 -19.50 -27.04
N GLY A 486 3.41 -18.93 -25.98
CA GLY A 486 4.14 -18.39 -24.83
C GLY A 486 4.43 -19.51 -23.83
N CYS A 487 5.70 -19.89 -23.68
CA CYS A 487 6.08 -21.04 -22.87
C CYS A 487 6.84 -20.58 -21.63
N VAL A 488 6.42 -21.03 -20.45
CA VAL A 488 7.13 -20.79 -19.17
C VAL A 488 7.68 -22.09 -18.63
N GLN A 489 8.83 -22.04 -17.98
CA GLN A 489 9.40 -23.21 -17.31
C GLN A 489 8.62 -23.49 -16.02
N HIS A 490 8.14 -24.73 -15.87
CA HIS A 490 7.44 -25.20 -14.69
C HIS A 490 8.26 -24.95 -13.42
N GLY A 491 7.63 -24.34 -12.40
CA GLY A 491 8.30 -23.95 -11.14
C GLY A 491 9.16 -22.68 -11.21
N HIS A 492 9.26 -22.03 -12.38
CA HIS A 492 10.07 -20.82 -12.58
C HIS A 492 9.29 -19.78 -13.40
N HIS A 493 8.43 -19.01 -12.73
CA HIS A 493 7.51 -18.06 -13.38
C HIS A 493 8.17 -16.96 -14.22
N THR A 494 9.46 -16.66 -14.00
CA THR A 494 10.21 -15.64 -14.76
C THR A 494 10.99 -16.20 -15.95
N ARG A 495 11.01 -17.53 -16.15
CA ARG A 495 11.76 -18.17 -17.24
C ARG A 495 10.84 -18.46 -18.41
N TRP A 496 10.75 -17.48 -19.30
CA TRP A 496 9.95 -17.55 -20.51
C TRP A 496 10.77 -17.94 -21.74
N ALA A 497 10.09 -18.55 -22.70
CA ALA A 497 10.59 -18.84 -24.03
C ALA A 497 9.44 -18.79 -25.05
N LEU A 498 9.80 -18.62 -26.32
CA LEU A 498 8.84 -18.72 -27.42
C LEU A 498 8.78 -20.16 -27.93
N GLY A 499 7.59 -20.60 -28.30
CA GLY A 499 7.40 -21.85 -29.02
C GLY A 499 8.20 -21.88 -30.33
N PRO A 500 8.62 -23.07 -30.80
CA PRO A 500 9.57 -23.20 -31.90
C PRO A 500 9.02 -22.73 -33.26
N GLN A 501 7.71 -22.75 -33.47
CA GLN A 501 7.06 -22.39 -34.72
C GLN A 501 5.69 -21.73 -34.46
N PRO A 502 5.16 -20.93 -35.41
CA PRO A 502 3.80 -20.43 -35.33
C PRO A 502 2.76 -21.57 -35.28
N VAL A 503 1.75 -21.41 -34.43
CA VAL A 503 0.71 -22.41 -34.18
C VAL A 503 -0.65 -21.73 -34.01
N LYS A 504 -1.72 -22.52 -34.12
CA LYS A 504 -3.05 -22.14 -33.65
C LYS A 504 -3.05 -22.16 -32.12
N GLU A 505 -3.90 -21.35 -31.49
CA GLU A 505 -3.89 -21.23 -30.03
C GLU A 505 -4.12 -22.58 -29.34
N LYS A 506 -5.07 -23.39 -29.82
CA LYS A 506 -5.36 -24.73 -29.29
C LYS A 506 -4.16 -25.70 -29.29
N ASP A 507 -3.17 -25.44 -30.16
CA ASP A 507 -1.97 -26.27 -30.31
C ASP A 507 -0.79 -25.70 -29.49
N ALA A 508 -0.96 -24.57 -28.80
CA ALA A 508 0.09 -23.87 -28.05
C ALA A 508 0.65 -24.71 -26.89
N ALA A 509 -0.22 -25.41 -26.15
CA ALA A 509 0.19 -26.33 -25.08
C ALA A 509 1.08 -27.47 -25.59
N ALA A 510 0.72 -28.07 -26.74
CA ALA A 510 1.53 -29.10 -27.39
C ALA A 510 2.85 -28.53 -27.92
N SER A 511 2.83 -27.30 -28.45
CA SER A 511 4.03 -26.58 -28.90
C SER A 511 5.03 -26.40 -27.75
N CYS A 512 4.61 -25.92 -26.58
CA CYS A 512 5.50 -25.79 -25.42
C CYS A 512 6.02 -27.16 -24.93
N SER A 513 5.15 -28.16 -24.82
CA SER A 513 5.50 -29.50 -24.37
C SER A 513 6.54 -30.18 -25.29
N SER A 514 6.55 -29.82 -26.57
CA SER A 514 7.52 -30.33 -27.57
C SER A 514 8.96 -29.87 -27.31
N MET A 515 9.15 -28.73 -26.63
CA MET A 515 10.49 -28.22 -26.27
C MET A 515 11.11 -29.05 -25.15
N SER A 516 10.32 -29.37 -24.12
CA SER A 516 10.61 -30.36 -23.09
C SER A 516 9.38 -30.51 -22.18
N LYS A 517 9.33 -31.57 -21.37
CA LYS A 517 8.29 -31.76 -20.33
C LYS A 517 8.24 -30.65 -19.26
N PHE A 518 9.25 -29.80 -19.17
CA PHE A 518 9.32 -28.71 -18.20
C PHE A 518 8.77 -27.39 -18.72
N TRP A 519 8.41 -27.30 -20.01
CA TRP A 519 7.84 -26.10 -20.59
C TRP A 519 6.32 -26.25 -20.69
N VAL A 520 5.60 -25.29 -20.13
CA VAL A 520 4.14 -25.28 -20.13
C VAL A 520 3.63 -24.01 -20.82
N TYR A 521 2.50 -24.14 -21.48
CA TYR A 521 1.76 -22.99 -22.01
C TYR A 521 1.07 -22.29 -20.84
N ASP A 522 1.33 -20.99 -20.67
CA ASP A 522 0.82 -20.20 -19.57
C ASP A 522 0.72 -18.72 -20.01
N ALA A 523 0.20 -17.86 -19.13
CA ALA A 523 0.19 -16.42 -19.29
C ALA A 523 1.06 -15.74 -18.20
N PRO A 524 1.67 -14.57 -18.50
CA PRO A 524 2.33 -13.76 -17.49
C PRO A 524 1.43 -13.46 -16.30
N GLY A 525 1.96 -13.60 -15.08
CA GLY A 525 1.25 -13.29 -13.83
C GLY A 525 1.47 -11.87 -13.31
N ASN A 526 2.45 -11.15 -13.86
CA ASN A 526 2.80 -9.78 -13.48
C ASN A 526 3.50 -9.04 -14.64
N GLY A 527 3.75 -7.73 -14.44
CA GLY A 527 4.37 -6.87 -15.44
C GLY A 527 5.78 -7.29 -15.87
N LEU A 528 6.58 -7.87 -14.97
CA LEU A 528 7.93 -8.35 -15.30
C LEU A 528 7.90 -9.56 -16.23
N GLU A 529 7.04 -10.54 -15.94
CA GLU A 529 6.83 -11.70 -16.81
C GLU A 529 6.39 -11.26 -18.21
N ASN A 530 5.49 -10.27 -18.29
CA ASN A 530 5.05 -9.68 -19.57
C ASN A 530 6.19 -8.97 -20.29
N LYS A 531 7.00 -8.18 -19.57
CA LYS A 531 8.16 -7.49 -20.12
C LYS A 531 9.18 -8.47 -20.70
N PHE A 532 9.46 -9.58 -20.01
CA PHE A 532 10.34 -10.62 -20.52
C PHE A 532 9.80 -11.27 -21.79
N LEU A 533 8.53 -11.64 -21.81
CA LEU A 533 7.92 -12.26 -22.99
C LEU A 533 7.90 -11.31 -24.19
N HIS A 534 7.60 -10.02 -23.97
CA HIS A 534 7.69 -9.00 -25.01
C HIS A 534 9.13 -8.84 -25.52
N ALA A 535 10.13 -8.80 -24.63
CA ALA A 535 11.54 -8.69 -25.02
C ALA A 535 12.00 -9.88 -25.88
N LEU A 536 11.54 -11.10 -25.56
CA LEU A 536 11.77 -12.29 -26.39
C LEU A 536 11.10 -12.16 -27.75
N LEU A 537 9.84 -11.71 -27.78
CA LEU A 537 9.10 -11.47 -29.02
C LEU A 537 9.85 -10.47 -29.91
N MET A 538 10.36 -9.37 -29.35
CA MET A 538 11.11 -8.37 -30.11
C MET A 538 12.40 -8.92 -30.74
N GLN A 539 13.04 -9.91 -30.10
CA GLN A 539 14.25 -10.57 -30.60
C GLN A 539 13.97 -11.69 -31.63
N ALA A 540 12.73 -12.18 -31.72
CA ALA A 540 12.38 -13.24 -32.66
C ALA A 540 12.41 -12.76 -34.13
N PRO A 541 12.42 -13.68 -35.12
CA PRO A 541 12.28 -13.32 -36.53
C PRO A 541 10.98 -12.56 -36.82
N THR A 542 10.99 -11.64 -37.81
CA THR A 542 9.82 -10.82 -38.18
C THR A 542 8.61 -11.64 -38.65
N SER A 543 8.79 -12.90 -39.02
CA SER A 543 7.71 -13.84 -39.33
C SER A 543 6.88 -14.25 -38.10
N VAL A 544 7.44 -14.14 -36.90
CA VAL A 544 6.70 -14.30 -35.63
C VAL A 544 6.06 -12.97 -35.30
N GLN A 545 4.74 -12.84 -35.46
CA GLN A 545 3.99 -11.59 -35.28
C GLN A 545 3.55 -11.36 -33.83
N GLY A 546 3.43 -12.42 -33.04
CA GLY A 546 2.99 -12.36 -31.66
C GLY A 546 3.10 -13.69 -30.93
N VAL A 547 2.57 -13.72 -29.71
CA VAL A 547 2.61 -14.85 -28.78
C VAL A 547 1.22 -15.11 -28.22
N TRP A 548 0.73 -16.35 -28.30
CA TRP A 548 -0.50 -16.79 -27.63
C TRP A 548 -0.29 -16.86 -26.12
N LEU A 549 -1.33 -16.53 -25.35
CA LEU A 549 -1.31 -16.51 -23.87
C LEU A 549 -2.50 -17.30 -23.30
N ASP A 550 -2.25 -18.16 -22.31
CA ASP A 550 -3.27 -18.96 -21.63
C ASP A 550 -4.11 -18.09 -20.67
N ALA A 551 -4.95 -17.24 -21.26
CA ALA A 551 -5.75 -16.25 -20.55
C ALA A 551 -7.17 -16.06 -21.12
N ALA A 552 -7.56 -16.82 -22.16
CA ALA A 552 -8.86 -16.66 -22.82
C ALA A 552 -10.06 -16.90 -21.88
N ALA A 553 -9.96 -17.91 -21.00
CA ALA A 553 -10.98 -18.18 -19.99
C ALA A 553 -11.09 -17.04 -18.96
N LEU A 554 -9.95 -16.54 -18.47
CA LEU A 554 -9.91 -15.43 -17.51
C LEU A 554 -10.43 -14.13 -18.14
N ALA A 555 -10.09 -13.87 -19.39
CA ALA A 555 -10.59 -12.72 -20.15
C ALA A 555 -12.10 -12.81 -20.33
N SER A 556 -12.63 -13.98 -20.70
CA SER A 556 -14.07 -14.19 -20.83
C SER A 556 -14.80 -13.94 -19.50
N GLU A 557 -14.23 -14.39 -18.37
CA GLU A 557 -14.84 -14.16 -17.06
C GLU A 557 -14.78 -12.68 -16.60
N ALA A 558 -13.70 -11.97 -16.93
CA ALA A 558 -13.53 -10.58 -16.55
C ALA A 558 -14.37 -9.61 -17.41
N PHE A 559 -14.54 -9.91 -18.70
CA PHE A 559 -15.13 -9.01 -19.69
C PHE A 559 -16.51 -9.44 -20.23
N ASP A 560 -17.04 -10.63 -19.89
CA ASP A 560 -18.42 -11.00 -20.26
C ASP A 560 -19.45 -10.30 -19.36
N ASN A 561 -20.10 -9.27 -19.91
CA ASN A 561 -21.15 -8.50 -19.25
C ASN A 561 -22.40 -9.34 -18.86
N ARG A 562 -22.58 -10.56 -19.39
CA ARG A 562 -23.65 -11.47 -18.95
C ARG A 562 -23.39 -11.99 -17.52
N VAL A 563 -22.12 -12.13 -17.13
CA VAL A 563 -21.74 -12.57 -15.78
C VAL A 563 -21.96 -11.44 -14.75
N ALA A 564 -21.91 -10.17 -15.17
CA ALA A 564 -22.11 -9.01 -14.31
C ALA A 564 -23.58 -8.74 -13.91
N ASN A 565 -24.56 -9.30 -14.64
CA ASN A 565 -25.99 -9.07 -14.42
C ASN A 565 -26.79 -10.30 -13.96
N MET A 566 -26.13 -11.43 -13.65
CA MET A 566 -26.81 -12.62 -13.15
C MET A 566 -26.97 -12.56 -11.63
N SER A 567 -28.21 -12.40 -11.17
CA SER A 567 -28.55 -12.59 -9.75
C SER A 567 -28.12 -13.99 -9.29
N PRO A 568 -27.74 -14.19 -8.00
CA PRO A 568 -27.25 -15.48 -7.48
C PRO A 568 -28.19 -16.67 -7.73
N LEU A 569 -29.50 -16.41 -7.94
CA LEU A 569 -30.52 -17.42 -8.17
C LEU A 569 -30.44 -18.08 -9.56
N SER A 570 -29.96 -17.39 -10.60
CA SER A 570 -29.90 -17.96 -11.97
C SER A 570 -28.66 -18.84 -12.21
N ARG A 571 -27.66 -18.79 -11.33
CA ARG A 571 -26.46 -19.63 -11.42
C ARG A 571 -26.71 -21.08 -10.97
N VAL A 572 -27.74 -21.32 -10.14
CA VAL A 572 -28.10 -22.68 -9.68
C VAL A 572 -28.90 -23.43 -10.75
N GLU A 573 -29.77 -22.74 -11.49
CA GLU A 573 -30.59 -23.37 -12.55
C GLU A 573 -29.75 -23.82 -13.77
N GLN A 574 -28.71 -23.06 -14.16
CA GLN A 574 -27.85 -23.48 -15.27
C GLN A 574 -26.91 -24.64 -14.93
N ILE A 575 -26.45 -24.74 -13.67
CA ILE A 575 -25.63 -25.88 -13.23
C ILE A 575 -26.48 -27.16 -13.12
N SER A 576 -27.77 -27.05 -12.79
CA SER A 576 -28.69 -28.19 -12.82
C SER A 576 -28.99 -28.69 -14.23
N ASP A 577 -29.03 -27.80 -15.23
CA ASP A 577 -29.28 -28.19 -16.63
C ASP A 577 -28.06 -28.85 -17.29
N GLU A 578 -26.83 -28.40 -17.00
CA GLU A 578 -25.61 -29.07 -17.46
C GLU A 578 -25.37 -30.43 -16.78
N LEU A 579 -25.79 -30.60 -15.52
CA LEU A 579 -25.74 -31.88 -14.82
C LEU A 579 -26.86 -32.85 -15.28
N ALA A 580 -27.95 -32.34 -15.85
CA ALA A 580 -29.02 -33.17 -16.43
C ALA A 580 -28.64 -33.71 -17.82
N LEU A 581 -27.88 -32.95 -18.61
CA LEU A 581 -27.38 -33.38 -19.92
C LEU A 581 -26.27 -34.44 -19.83
N ASN A 582 -25.43 -34.40 -18.79
CA ASN A 582 -24.36 -35.41 -18.56
C ASN A 582 -24.84 -36.71 -17.89
N LYS A 583 -26.15 -36.88 -17.66
CA LYS A 583 -26.74 -38.15 -17.19
C LYS A 583 -27.52 -38.90 -18.28
N ALA A 584 -27.50 -38.40 -19.51
CA ALA A 584 -28.24 -38.97 -20.64
C ALA A 584 -27.35 -39.61 -21.72
N ASP A 585 -26.04 -39.79 -21.46
CA ASP A 585 -25.12 -40.60 -22.27
C ASP A 585 -24.51 -41.75 -21.45
#